data_AF-A0A9P7QH82-F1
#
_entry.id   AF-A0A9P7QH82-F1
#
_cell.length_a   1.000
_cell.length_b   1.000
_cell.length_c   1.000
_cell.angle_alpha   90.00
_cell.angle_beta   90.00
_cell.angle_gamma   90.00
#
_symmetry.space_group_name_H-M   'P 1'
#
loop_
_entity.id
_entity.type
_entity.pdbx_description
1 polymer ?
#
loop_
_entity_poly.entity_id
_entity_poly.type
_entity_poly.pdbx_seq_one_letter_code
_entity_poly.pdbx_strand_id
1 'polypeptide(L)'
;MSSSIRDKVYLPIVAVQLVGTLVLDLLPLYPPSLWQSPSSPLHSLLSLRTWWTSYSGDPYFATLTPEPWLEGFLYVEALVQFPLTAYLVWKFSQGLGLGLGLGQRRMSSGPTELAGLAYGCVTFMGALACCCDLWHMGPERVRGDCWGRLFWGTYLPFCVVPAVMAVDMFLRLLPRVQSTESTALRATK
;
A
#
# COMPACT_ATOMS: atom_id res chain seq x y z
N MET A 1 24.33 3.28 -0.63
CA MET A 1 23.42 3.86 -1.65
C MET A 1 22.83 5.15 -1.11
N SER A 2 22.71 6.21 -1.92
CA SER A 2 22.07 7.45 -1.46
C SER A 2 20.58 7.21 -1.16
N SER A 3 20.02 7.94 -0.20
CA SER A 3 18.60 7.84 0.19
C SER A 3 17.65 7.94 -1.01
N SER A 4 17.99 8.81 -1.97
CA SER A 4 17.21 9.04 -3.19
C SER A 4 17.09 7.82 -4.11
N ILE A 5 18.08 6.91 -4.15
CA ILE A 5 17.98 5.71 -4.99
C ILE A 5 17.00 4.71 -4.38
N ARG A 6 17.06 4.52 -3.06
CA ARG A 6 16.15 3.61 -2.34
C ARG A 6 14.71 4.07 -2.46
N ASP A 7 14.46 5.37 -2.33
CA ASP A 7 13.12 5.95 -2.45
C ASP A 7 12.52 5.73 -3.85
N LYS A 8 13.35 5.75 -4.90
CA LYS A 8 12.92 5.41 -6.27
C LYS A 8 12.55 3.94 -6.43
N VAL A 9 13.19 3.03 -5.67
CA VAL A 9 12.89 1.60 -5.70
C VAL A 9 11.56 1.29 -5.00
N TYR A 10 11.19 2.07 -3.98
CA TYR A 10 9.89 1.89 -3.31
C TYR A 10 8.71 2.40 -4.13
N LEU A 11 8.91 3.43 -4.96
CA LEU A 11 7.82 4.07 -5.70
C LEU A 11 6.98 3.09 -6.55
N PRO A 12 7.54 2.17 -7.37
CA PRO A 12 6.73 1.22 -8.12
C PRO A 12 5.78 0.41 -7.24
N ILE A 13 6.25 -0.08 -6.09
CA ILE A 13 5.43 -0.88 -5.18
C ILE A 13 4.31 -0.04 -4.55
N VAL A 14 4.63 1.15 -4.05
CA VAL A 14 3.62 2.04 -3.45
C VAL A 14 2.63 2.55 -4.51
N ALA A 15 3.07 2.76 -5.75
CA ALA A 15 2.20 3.16 -6.86
C ALA A 15 1.25 2.02 -7.28
N VAL A 16 1.74 0.78 -7.37
CA VAL A 16 0.87 -0.38 -7.63
C VAL A 16 -0.12 -0.58 -6.48
N GLN A 17 0.31 -0.41 -5.22
CA GLN A 17 -0.60 -0.44 -4.06
C GLN A 17 -1.71 0.61 -4.21
N LEU A 18 -1.37 1.84 -4.61
CA LEU A 18 -2.36 2.91 -4.78
C LEU A 18 -3.42 2.54 -5.82
N VAL A 19 -2.98 1.96 -6.95
CA VAL A 19 -3.90 1.51 -7.99
C VAL A 19 -4.76 0.35 -7.50
N GLY A 20 -4.16 -0.66 -6.86
CA GLY A 20 -4.87 -1.79 -6.27
C GLY A 20 -5.94 -1.34 -5.28
N THR A 21 -5.60 -0.42 -4.38
CA THR A 21 -6.53 0.12 -3.39
C THR A 21 -7.68 0.88 -4.03
N LEU A 22 -7.44 1.71 -5.06
CA LEU A 22 -8.51 2.45 -5.73
C LEU A 22 -9.44 1.57 -6.58
N VAL A 23 -8.91 0.50 -7.15
CA VAL A 23 -9.62 -0.34 -8.14
C VAL A 23 -10.28 -1.55 -7.49
N LEU A 24 -9.60 -2.18 -6.52
CA LEU A 24 -10.00 -3.43 -5.89
C LEU A 24 -10.52 -3.18 -4.48
N ASP A 25 -9.65 -2.69 -3.59
CA ASP A 25 -9.91 -2.67 -2.14
C ASP A 25 -11.09 -1.77 -1.78
N LEU A 26 -11.10 -0.53 -2.28
CA LEU A 26 -12.09 0.49 -1.92
C LEU A 26 -13.37 0.43 -2.76
N LEU A 27 -13.43 -0.38 -3.82
CA LEU A 27 -14.62 -0.48 -4.68
C LEU A 27 -15.91 -0.78 -3.88
N PRO A 28 -15.93 -1.71 -2.91
CA PRO A 28 -17.11 -1.98 -2.08
C PRO A 28 -17.52 -0.79 -1.19
N LEU A 29 -16.58 0.11 -0.89
CA LEU A 29 -16.80 1.31 -0.07
C LEU A 29 -17.30 2.50 -0.90
N TYR A 30 -17.20 2.45 -2.24
CA TYR A 30 -17.76 3.49 -3.09
C TYR A 30 -19.28 3.46 -3.08
N PRO A 31 -19.96 4.63 -3.14
CA PRO A 31 -21.41 4.69 -3.30
C PRO A 31 -21.87 3.80 -4.46
N PRO A 32 -22.84 2.88 -4.24
CA PRO A 32 -23.33 1.95 -5.24
C PRO A 32 -23.72 2.58 -6.59
N SER A 33 -24.28 3.80 -6.54
CA SER A 33 -24.67 4.58 -7.71
C SER A 33 -23.52 4.87 -8.68
N LEU A 34 -22.27 4.86 -8.20
CA LEU A 34 -21.09 5.18 -9.01
C LEU A 34 -20.55 4.00 -9.80
N TRP A 35 -20.84 2.75 -9.43
CA TRP A 35 -20.19 1.57 -10.03
C TRP A 35 -21.08 0.36 -10.30
N GLN A 36 -22.22 0.19 -9.61
CA GLN A 36 -23.03 -1.04 -9.74
C GLN A 36 -23.77 -1.14 -11.07
N SER A 37 -24.43 -0.06 -11.51
CA SER A 37 -25.18 -0.08 -12.77
C SER A 37 -24.22 -0.07 -13.97
N PRO A 38 -24.52 -0.80 -15.06
CA PRO A 38 -23.77 -0.70 -16.31
C PRO A 38 -23.67 0.73 -16.87
N SER A 39 -24.62 1.59 -16.53
CA SER A 39 -24.65 3.00 -16.92
C SER A 39 -23.84 3.92 -15.99
N SER A 40 -23.30 3.39 -14.89
CA SER A 40 -22.59 4.18 -13.89
C SER A 40 -21.17 4.57 -14.36
N PRO A 41 -20.66 5.74 -13.96
CA PRO A 41 -19.39 6.27 -14.48
C PRO A 41 -18.17 5.42 -14.13
N LEU A 42 -18.19 4.69 -13.02
CA LEU A 42 -17.10 3.82 -12.55
C LEU A 42 -17.40 2.34 -12.73
N HIS A 43 -18.37 1.96 -13.58
CA HIS A 43 -18.72 0.56 -13.79
C HIS A 43 -17.54 -0.29 -14.31
N SER A 44 -16.63 0.33 -15.06
CA SER A 44 -15.40 -0.33 -15.53
C SER A 44 -14.52 -0.85 -14.40
N LEU A 45 -14.58 -0.27 -13.20
CA LEU A 45 -13.85 -0.77 -12.03
C LEU A 45 -14.38 -2.14 -11.59
N LEU A 46 -15.69 -2.35 -11.66
CA LEU A 46 -16.29 -3.66 -11.39
C LEU A 46 -15.82 -4.68 -12.43
N SER A 47 -15.81 -4.32 -13.71
CA SER A 47 -15.29 -5.20 -14.76
C SER A 47 -13.82 -5.55 -14.55
N LEU A 48 -12.99 -4.58 -14.12
CA LEU A 48 -11.58 -4.79 -13.84
C LEU A 48 -11.37 -5.70 -12.61
N ARG A 49 -12.17 -5.53 -11.55
CA ARG A 49 -12.17 -6.41 -10.38
C ARG A 49 -12.57 -7.84 -10.76
N THR A 50 -13.63 -8.02 -11.53
CA THR A 50 -14.08 -9.35 -11.98
C THR A 50 -13.04 -10.03 -12.87
N TRP A 51 -12.42 -9.27 -13.79
CA TRP A 51 -11.32 -9.78 -14.60
C TRP A 51 -10.14 -10.20 -13.73
N TRP A 52 -9.75 -9.36 -12.76
CA TRP A 52 -8.63 -9.64 -11.86
C TRP A 52 -8.89 -10.93 -11.09
N THR A 53 -10.01 -11.05 -10.39
CA THR A 53 -10.33 -12.23 -9.56
C THR A 53 -10.45 -13.49 -10.40
N SER A 54 -10.97 -13.41 -11.62
CA SER A 54 -10.99 -14.55 -12.55
C SER A 54 -9.59 -14.94 -13.02
N TYR A 55 -8.69 -13.98 -13.23
CA TYR A 55 -7.33 -14.22 -13.70
C TYR A 55 -6.39 -14.70 -12.59
N SER A 56 -6.50 -14.10 -11.41
CA SER A 56 -5.62 -14.34 -10.27
C SER A 56 -6.12 -15.50 -9.41
N GLY A 57 -7.42 -15.79 -9.39
CA GLY A 57 -8.04 -16.75 -8.48
C GLY A 57 -8.12 -16.22 -7.04
N ASP A 58 -8.05 -14.91 -6.86
CA ASP A 58 -7.99 -14.24 -5.57
C ASP A 58 -9.27 -14.45 -4.74
N PRO A 59 -9.20 -15.18 -3.61
CA PRO A 59 -10.37 -15.54 -2.83
C PRO A 59 -10.95 -14.36 -2.04
N TYR A 60 -10.15 -13.33 -1.77
CA TYR A 60 -10.54 -12.22 -0.89
C TYR A 60 -11.45 -11.22 -1.58
N PHE A 61 -11.25 -11.04 -2.88
CA PHE A 61 -12.03 -10.11 -3.68
C PHE A 61 -13.04 -10.79 -4.61
N ALA A 62 -13.11 -12.13 -4.59
CA ALA A 62 -14.01 -12.95 -5.40
C ALA A 62 -15.50 -12.62 -5.17
N THR A 63 -15.85 -12.23 -3.94
CA THR A 63 -17.19 -11.76 -3.57
C THR A 63 -17.20 -10.25 -3.32
N LEU A 64 -18.38 -9.65 -3.36
CA LEU A 64 -18.59 -8.25 -2.98
C LEU A 64 -18.79 -8.06 -1.47
N THR A 65 -18.97 -9.17 -0.73
CA THR A 65 -19.11 -9.21 0.73
C THR A 65 -17.83 -9.79 1.32
N PRO A 66 -16.90 -8.95 1.82
CA PRO A 66 -15.67 -9.40 2.45
C PRO A 66 -15.96 -10.22 3.71
N GLU A 67 -15.01 -11.08 4.10
CA GLU A 67 -15.01 -11.68 5.42
C GLU A 67 -14.89 -10.58 6.50
N PRO A 68 -15.47 -10.74 7.72
CA PRO A 68 -15.52 -9.68 8.71
C PRO A 68 -14.14 -9.11 9.11
N TRP A 69 -13.13 -9.96 9.19
CA TRP A 69 -11.77 -9.51 9.48
C TRP A 69 -11.19 -8.67 8.33
N LEU A 70 -11.45 -9.08 7.09
CA LEU A 70 -11.02 -8.37 5.88
C LEU A 70 -11.76 -7.04 5.75
N GLU A 71 -13.06 -7.01 6.05
CA GLU A 71 -13.84 -5.77 6.10
C GLU A 71 -13.22 -4.75 7.07
N GLY A 72 -12.82 -5.21 8.26
CA GLY A 72 -12.07 -4.39 9.22
C GLY A 72 -10.77 -3.83 8.63
N PHE A 73 -10.01 -4.65 7.90
CA PHE A 73 -8.81 -4.19 7.20
C PHE A 73 -9.12 -3.18 6.10
N LEU A 74 -10.20 -3.34 5.32
CA LEU A 74 -10.59 -2.37 4.29
C LEU A 74 -10.85 -0.98 4.86
N TYR A 75 -11.41 -0.87 6.08
CA TYR A 75 -11.54 0.42 6.76
C TYR A 75 -10.18 1.00 7.16
N VAL A 76 -9.26 0.18 7.68
CA VAL A 76 -7.88 0.61 7.98
C VAL A 76 -7.17 1.04 6.69
N GLU A 77 -7.39 0.33 5.59
CA GLU A 77 -6.85 0.69 4.29
C GLU A 77 -7.40 2.01 3.79
N ALA A 78 -8.72 2.22 3.87
CA ALA A 78 -9.35 3.46 3.45
C ALA A 78 -8.89 4.68 4.26
N LEU A 79 -8.80 4.53 5.59
CA LEU A 79 -8.59 5.66 6.51
C LEU A 79 -7.11 5.93 6.81
N VAL A 80 -6.26 4.92 6.72
CA VAL A 80 -4.84 5.02 7.11
C VAL A 80 -3.93 4.72 5.92
N GLN A 81 -4.06 3.53 5.32
CA GLN A 81 -3.13 3.12 4.26
C GLN A 81 -3.23 4.04 3.04
N PHE A 82 -4.43 4.22 2.49
CA PHE A 82 -4.70 5.01 1.29
C PHE A 82 -4.13 6.44 1.35
N PRO A 83 -4.42 7.28 2.36
CA PRO A 83 -3.87 8.63 2.39
C PRO A 83 -2.34 8.63 2.52
N LEU A 84 -1.75 7.66 3.24
CA LEU A 84 -0.30 7.51 3.32
C LEU A 84 0.30 7.08 1.97
N THR A 85 -0.33 6.12 1.28
CA THR A 85 0.07 5.66 -0.05
C THR A 85 0.07 6.81 -1.05
N ALA A 86 -1.04 7.58 -1.11
CA ALA A 86 -1.17 8.73 -2.00
C ALA A 86 -0.09 9.80 -1.71
N TYR A 87 0.14 10.11 -0.44
CA TYR A 87 1.19 11.04 -0.01
C TYR A 87 2.58 10.56 -0.43
N LEU A 88 2.90 9.27 -0.23
CA LEU A 88 4.20 8.69 -0.57
C LEU A 88 4.43 8.64 -2.08
N VAL A 89 3.42 8.28 -2.88
CA VAL A 89 3.51 8.35 -4.36
C VAL A 89 3.80 9.78 -4.81
N TRP A 90 3.08 10.76 -4.27
CA TRP A 90 3.33 12.17 -4.57
C TRP A 90 4.75 12.61 -4.17
N LYS A 91 5.23 12.22 -2.99
CA LYS A 91 6.59 12.56 -2.54
C LYS A 91 7.69 11.89 -3.36
N PHE A 92 7.57 10.60 -3.64
CA PHE A 92 8.59 9.86 -4.38
C PHE A 92 8.60 10.23 -5.88
N SER A 93 7.45 10.57 -6.46
CA SER A 93 7.39 11.05 -7.86
C SER A 93 8.08 12.40 -8.08
N GLN A 94 8.18 13.27 -7.06
CA GLN A 94 8.95 14.52 -7.14
C GLN A 94 10.45 14.29 -7.43
N GLY A 95 11.00 13.14 -7.03
CA GLY A 95 12.39 12.79 -7.30
C GLY A 95 12.67 12.28 -8.72
N LEU A 96 11.62 12.00 -9.50
CA LEU A 96 11.71 11.56 -10.90
C LEU A 96 11.53 12.70 -11.91
N GLY A 97 11.29 13.94 -11.45
CA GLY A 97 10.99 15.06 -12.35
C GLY A 97 9.61 14.95 -13.03
N LEU A 98 8.78 13.98 -12.62
CA LEU A 98 7.40 13.79 -13.06
C LEU A 98 6.39 14.62 -12.25
N GLY A 99 6.87 15.40 -11.26
CA GLY A 99 6.04 16.34 -10.54
C GLY A 99 5.61 17.50 -11.46
N LEU A 100 4.37 17.94 -11.30
CA LEU A 100 3.79 19.15 -11.91
C LEU A 100 4.61 20.42 -11.59
N GLY A 101 5.77 20.60 -12.23
CA GLY A 101 6.50 21.86 -12.35
C GLY A 101 7.20 22.43 -11.12
N LEU A 102 7.25 21.76 -9.96
CA LEU A 102 7.75 22.35 -8.70
C LEU A 102 9.09 21.77 -8.22
N GLY A 103 10.12 21.79 -9.08
CA GLY A 103 11.54 21.61 -8.71
C GLY A 103 11.94 20.25 -8.08
N GLN A 104 13.23 19.91 -8.13
CA GLN A 104 13.75 18.74 -7.42
C GLN A 104 13.71 18.99 -5.90
N ARG A 105 12.66 18.50 -5.23
CA ARG A 105 12.58 18.45 -3.77
C ARG A 105 13.17 17.15 -3.23
N ARG A 106 13.73 17.22 -2.02
CA ARG A 106 14.33 16.06 -1.34
C ARG A 106 13.24 15.02 -1.06
N MET A 107 13.41 13.82 -1.63
CA MET A 107 12.46 12.70 -1.48
C MET A 107 12.32 12.28 -0.01
N SER A 108 13.45 12.15 0.70
CA SER A 108 13.54 11.80 2.11
C SER A 108 13.53 13.07 2.99
N SER A 109 12.51 13.20 3.83
CA SER A 109 12.35 14.23 4.86
C SER A 109 11.77 13.58 6.11
N GLY A 110 11.88 14.20 7.29
CA GLY A 110 11.31 13.66 8.53
C GLY A 110 9.83 13.25 8.39
N PRO A 111 8.94 14.10 7.82
CA PRO A 111 7.56 13.72 7.54
C PRO A 111 7.40 12.58 6.53
N THR A 112 8.23 12.52 5.47
CA THR A 112 8.20 11.40 4.51
C THR A 112 8.60 10.09 5.17
N GLU A 113 9.65 10.12 5.99
CA GLU A 113 10.16 8.96 6.71
C GLU A 113 9.13 8.46 7.74
N LEU A 114 8.48 9.37 8.47
CA LEU A 114 7.39 8.99 9.39
C LEU A 114 6.20 8.36 8.64
N ALA A 115 5.76 8.96 7.53
CA ALA A 115 4.68 8.42 6.71
C ALA A 115 5.04 7.05 6.12
N GLY A 116 6.28 6.89 5.65
CA GLY A 116 6.79 5.64 5.10
C GLY A 116 6.92 4.54 6.14
N LEU A 117 7.31 4.88 7.37
CA LEU A 117 7.30 3.95 8.51
C LEU A 117 5.88 3.47 8.82
N ALA A 118 4.94 4.40 8.99
CA ALA A 118 3.54 4.08 9.30
C ALA A 118 2.90 3.22 8.19
N TYR A 119 3.03 3.63 6.92
CA TYR A 119 2.57 2.85 5.78
C TYR A 119 3.21 1.46 5.78
N GLY A 120 4.54 1.38 5.94
CA GLY A 120 5.27 0.13 5.88
C GLY A 120 4.79 -0.87 6.91
N CYS A 121 4.55 -0.42 8.14
CA CYS A 121 3.99 -1.25 9.21
C CYS A 121 2.57 -1.73 8.90
N VAL A 122 1.67 -0.84 8.48
CA VAL A 122 0.26 -1.18 8.22
C VAL A 122 0.15 -2.16 7.05
N THR A 123 0.81 -1.86 5.92
CA THR A 123 0.77 -2.71 4.73
C THR A 123 1.44 -4.04 4.97
N PHE A 124 2.56 -4.08 5.70
CA PHE A 124 3.18 -5.35 6.10
C PHE A 124 2.21 -6.20 6.93
N MET A 125 1.56 -5.65 7.94
CA MET A 125 0.63 -6.42 8.78
C MET A 125 -0.57 -6.93 7.97
N GLY A 126 -1.17 -6.10 7.12
CA GLY A 126 -2.29 -6.51 6.26
C GLY A 126 -1.88 -7.62 5.28
N ALA A 127 -0.77 -7.42 4.57
CA ALA A 127 -0.26 -8.41 3.62
C ALA A 127 0.20 -9.71 4.30
N LEU A 128 0.80 -9.62 5.50
CA LEU A 128 1.17 -10.80 6.29
C LEU A 128 -0.06 -11.59 6.72
N ALA A 129 -1.15 -10.93 7.14
CA ALA A 129 -2.40 -11.60 7.46
C ALA A 129 -2.92 -12.39 6.25
N CYS A 130 -2.94 -11.78 5.06
CA CYS A 130 -3.32 -12.46 3.82
C CYS A 130 -2.36 -13.61 3.46
N CYS A 131 -1.04 -13.42 3.60
CA CYS A 131 -0.06 -14.49 3.37
C CYS A 131 -0.28 -15.68 4.32
N CYS A 132 -0.48 -15.41 5.61
CA CYS A 132 -0.72 -16.45 6.61
C CYS A 132 -2.03 -17.17 6.33
N ASP A 133 -3.10 -16.45 6.03
CA ASP A 133 -4.40 -17.06 5.75
C ASP A 133 -4.36 -17.89 4.45
N LEU A 134 -3.79 -17.36 3.35
CA LEU A 134 -3.56 -18.12 2.10
C LEU A 134 -2.72 -19.39 2.29
N TRP A 135 -1.75 -19.36 3.20
CA TRP A 135 -0.91 -20.53 3.48
C TRP A 135 -1.70 -21.68 4.11
N HIS A 136 -2.77 -21.36 4.84
CA HIS A 136 -3.64 -22.33 5.49
C HIS A 136 -4.94 -22.61 4.71
N MET A 137 -5.19 -21.91 3.60
CA MET A 137 -6.35 -22.17 2.75
C MET A 137 -6.19 -23.50 1.98
N GLY A 138 -7.28 -24.28 1.94
CA GLY A 138 -7.35 -25.47 1.13
C GLY A 138 -7.71 -25.20 -0.34
N PRO A 139 -7.62 -26.25 -1.19
CA PRO A 139 -7.89 -26.16 -2.63
C PRO A 139 -9.33 -25.75 -2.97
N GLU A 140 -10.25 -25.83 -2.02
CA GLU A 140 -11.65 -25.40 -2.14
C GLU A 140 -11.81 -23.88 -2.18
N ARG A 141 -10.87 -23.12 -1.59
CA ARG A 141 -10.90 -21.64 -1.61
C ARG A 141 -9.94 -21.05 -2.63
N VAL A 142 -8.79 -21.70 -2.84
CA VAL A 142 -7.77 -21.23 -3.78
C VAL A 142 -7.39 -22.36 -4.72
N ARG A 143 -7.63 -22.16 -6.01
CA ARG A 143 -7.20 -23.14 -7.00
C ARG A 143 -5.67 -23.30 -6.97
N GLY A 144 -5.20 -24.55 -6.99
CA GLY A 144 -3.77 -24.85 -6.87
C GLY A 144 -2.90 -24.24 -7.99
N ASP A 145 -3.46 -24.03 -9.18
CA ASP A 145 -2.77 -23.38 -10.31
C ASP A 145 -2.62 -21.86 -10.14
N CYS A 146 -3.46 -21.26 -9.29
CA CYS A 146 -3.46 -19.83 -8.98
C CYS A 146 -2.65 -19.50 -7.71
N TRP A 147 -2.55 -20.44 -6.76
CA TRP A 147 -1.95 -20.21 -5.44
C TRP A 147 -0.54 -19.61 -5.52
N GLY A 148 0.34 -20.19 -6.35
CA GLY A 148 1.72 -19.71 -6.48
C GLY A 148 1.80 -18.28 -7.01
N ARG A 149 0.91 -17.91 -7.96
CA ARG A 149 0.84 -16.55 -8.51
C ARG A 149 0.33 -15.56 -7.47
N LEU A 150 -0.68 -15.93 -6.70
CA LEU A 150 -1.23 -15.10 -5.63
C LEU A 150 -0.19 -14.88 -4.54
N PHE A 151 0.35 -15.96 -3.98
CA PHE A 151 1.27 -15.86 -2.86
C PHE A 151 2.56 -15.13 -3.26
N TRP A 152 3.28 -15.61 -4.27
CA TRP A 152 4.58 -15.06 -4.65
C TRP A 152 4.50 -13.75 -5.45
N GLY A 153 3.44 -13.60 -6.25
CA GLY A 153 3.29 -12.45 -7.15
C GLY A 153 2.46 -11.30 -6.59
N THR A 154 1.48 -11.59 -5.73
CA THR A 154 0.50 -10.59 -5.26
C THR A 154 0.69 -10.23 -3.80
N TYR A 155 0.77 -11.18 -2.87
CA TYR A 155 0.79 -10.84 -1.43
C TYR A 155 2.20 -10.69 -0.88
N LEU A 156 3.11 -11.63 -1.16
CA LEU A 156 4.43 -11.62 -0.57
C LEU A 156 5.25 -10.36 -0.91
N PRO A 157 5.22 -9.81 -2.13
CA PRO A 157 5.95 -8.56 -2.43
C PRO A 157 5.47 -7.39 -1.58
N PHE A 158 4.17 -7.30 -1.32
CA PHE A 158 3.55 -6.28 -0.47
C PHE A 158 3.65 -6.58 1.03
N CYS A 159 4.12 -7.77 1.39
CA CYS A 159 4.56 -8.07 2.75
C CYS A 159 6.04 -7.66 2.93
N VAL A 160 6.92 -8.19 2.08
CA VAL A 160 8.38 -8.04 2.23
C VAL A 160 8.87 -6.62 1.96
N VAL A 161 8.43 -6.00 0.86
CA VAL A 161 8.94 -4.66 0.51
C VAL A 161 8.50 -3.60 1.52
N PRO A 162 7.23 -3.55 1.96
CA PRO A 162 6.81 -2.62 3.02
C PRO A 162 7.49 -2.86 4.37
N ALA A 163 7.79 -4.10 4.74
CA ALA A 163 8.58 -4.40 5.94
C ALA A 163 10.00 -3.82 5.84
N VAL A 164 10.68 -4.04 4.72
CA VAL A 164 12.01 -3.46 4.46
C VAL A 164 11.96 -1.94 4.44
N MET A 165 10.90 -1.37 3.86
CA MET A 165 10.70 0.08 3.84
C MET A 165 10.47 0.64 5.24
N ALA A 166 9.69 -0.03 6.09
CA ALA A 166 9.47 0.40 7.47
C ALA A 166 10.80 0.47 8.24
N VAL A 167 11.61 -0.58 8.16
CA VAL A 167 12.94 -0.61 8.81
C VAL A 167 13.85 0.49 8.26
N ASP A 168 13.89 0.69 6.94
CA ASP A 168 14.65 1.78 6.34
C ASP A 168 14.24 3.14 6.88
N MET A 169 12.95 3.44 6.84
CA MET A 169 12.43 4.73 7.26
C MET A 169 12.66 4.98 8.74
N PHE A 170 12.52 3.94 9.58
CA PHE A 170 12.89 4.00 11.00
C PHE A 170 14.36 4.38 11.19
N LEU A 171 15.28 3.70 10.51
CA LEU A 171 16.72 3.94 10.63
C LEU A 171 17.13 5.34 10.16
N ARG A 172 16.38 5.96 9.24
CA ARG A 172 16.59 7.35 8.81
C ARG A 172 15.97 8.36 9.75
N LEU A 173 14.80 8.04 10.31
CA LEU A 173 14.05 8.92 11.19
C LEU A 173 14.70 9.05 12.57
N LEU A 174 15.20 7.95 13.13
CA LEU A 174 15.74 7.89 14.48
C LEU A 174 16.88 8.91 14.73
N PRO A 175 17.91 9.04 13.86
CA PRO A 175 18.93 10.08 14.04
C PRO A 175 18.39 11.50 14.02
N ARG A 176 17.31 11.77 13.27
CA ARG A 176 16.70 13.11 13.20
C ARG A 176 16.00 13.47 14.50
N VAL A 177 15.26 12.52 15.07
CA VAL A 177 14.60 12.69 16.38
C VAL A 177 15.67 12.99 17.44
N GLN A 178 16.73 12.17 17.51
CA GLN A 178 17.83 12.34 18.46
C GLN A 178 18.56 13.68 18.31
N SER A 179 18.79 14.13 17.07
CA SER A 179 19.41 15.44 16.81
C SER A 179 18.55 16.60 17.30
N THR A 180 17.22 16.49 17.18
CA THR A 180 16.26 17.52 17.61
C THR A 180 16.25 17.64 19.14
N GLU A 181 16.24 16.52 19.86
CA GLU A 181 16.35 16.49 21.33
C GLU A 181 17.65 17.14 21.81
N SER A 182 18.78 16.83 21.15
CA SER A 182 20.08 17.40 21.49
C SER A 182 20.13 18.92 21.31
N THR A 183 19.49 19.45 20.27
CA THR A 183 19.39 20.89 20.03
C THR A 183 18.45 21.56 21.03
N ALA A 184 17.30 20.96 21.32
CA ALA A 184 16.35 21.48 22.29
C ALA A 184 16.97 21.60 23.69
N LEU A 185 17.70 20.57 24.14
CA LEU A 185 18.42 20.55 25.42
C LEU A 185 19.51 21.63 25.52
N ARG A 186 20.14 22.03 24.40
CA ARG A 186 21.11 23.12 24.36
C ARG A 186 20.46 24.50 24.40
N ALA A 187 19.24 24.65 23.87
CA ALA A 187 18.53 25.92 23.86
C ALA A 187 17.91 26.28 25.23
N THR A 188 17.73 25.30 26.10
CA THR A 188 17.19 25.48 27.46
C THR A 188 18.26 25.67 28.54
N LYS A 189 19.54 25.63 28.17
CA LYS A 189 20.67 25.91 29.06
C LYS A 189 21.23 27.29 28.76
#